data_AF-X1VVL6-F1
#
_entry.id   AF-X1VVL6-F1
#
_cell.length_a   1.000
_cell.length_b   1.000
_cell.length_c   1.000
_cell.angle_alpha   90.00
_cell.angle_beta   90.00
_cell.angle_gamma   90.00
#
_symmetry.space_group_name_H-M   'P 1'
#
loop_
_entity.id
_entity.type
_entity.pdbx_description
1 polymer ?
#
loop_
_entity_poly.entity_id
_entity_poly.type
_entity_poly.pdbx_seq_one_letter_code
_entity_poly.pdbx_strand_id
1 'polypeptide(L)'
;SELIDVGAGKEKDYQGKDAKNKIVLFTRGFDKHTFFTEICMASKHGALGAIMANYQSWAFHGTLEPHSFEPEDRLLPIEPNPIPAMNISSEDGHYLRERLFKCEKVKVHLRLQAITEKRTTKNVRCLLPGTSLPQERVILGGHHDTQNTPAADDNTSGLSVLLELARVLSAYPCKRTIEFYSPGCEEIRSLGSWEYCKRHKSDLQDIVAFLSIDGVGGGGDLSIITEGWWPDKKLIAPEW
;
A
#
# COMPACT_ATOMS: atom_id res chain seq x y z
N SER A 1 7.83 -27.67 -9.45
CA SER A 1 6.99 -27.81 -10.65
C SER A 1 7.61 -27.08 -11.82
N GLU A 2 7.17 -27.34 -13.05
CA GLU A 2 7.61 -26.55 -14.22
C GLU A 2 7.07 -25.12 -14.14
N LEU A 3 7.83 -24.16 -14.66
CA LEU A 3 7.46 -22.75 -14.74
C LEU A 3 6.91 -22.43 -16.14
N ILE A 4 5.86 -21.62 -16.21
CA ILE A 4 5.38 -21.01 -17.46
C ILE A 4 5.22 -19.51 -17.32
N ASP A 5 5.45 -18.76 -18.41
CA ASP A 5 5.18 -17.32 -18.45
C ASP A 5 3.76 -17.07 -18.97
N VAL A 6 2.96 -16.34 -18.21
CA VAL A 6 1.59 -15.93 -18.55
C VAL A 6 1.47 -14.42 -18.70
N GLY A 7 2.54 -13.72 -19.08
CA GLY A 7 2.49 -12.31 -19.47
C GLY A 7 2.02 -11.42 -18.32
N ALA A 8 0.88 -10.74 -18.49
CA ALA A 8 0.30 -9.89 -17.46
C ALA A 8 -0.63 -10.65 -16.49
N GLY A 9 -0.78 -11.97 -16.64
CA GLY A 9 -1.63 -12.79 -15.78
C GLY A 9 -3.13 -12.61 -16.04
N LYS A 10 -3.52 -12.02 -17.17
CA LYS A 10 -4.93 -11.82 -17.56
C LYS A 10 -5.47 -13.05 -18.26
N GLU A 11 -6.79 -13.24 -18.27
CA GLU A 11 -7.46 -14.40 -18.91
C GLU A 11 -6.95 -14.68 -20.34
N LYS A 12 -6.76 -13.64 -21.17
CA LYS A 12 -6.22 -13.77 -22.53
C LYS A 12 -4.80 -14.36 -22.59
N ASP A 13 -3.98 -14.15 -21.55
CA ASP A 13 -2.57 -14.54 -21.54
C ASP A 13 -2.38 -16.05 -21.27
N TYR A 14 -3.46 -16.73 -20.86
CA TYR A 14 -3.53 -18.19 -20.71
C TYR A 14 -3.97 -18.91 -22.00
N GLN A 15 -4.42 -18.19 -23.02
CA GLN A 15 -4.82 -18.81 -24.30
C GLN A 15 -3.64 -19.54 -24.94
N GLY A 16 -3.83 -20.82 -25.24
CA GLY A 16 -2.78 -21.68 -25.83
C GLY A 16 -1.68 -22.10 -24.85
N LYS A 17 -1.83 -21.84 -23.54
CA LYS A 17 -0.88 -22.24 -22.50
C LYS A 17 -1.54 -23.19 -21.51
N ASP A 18 -0.81 -24.24 -21.12
CA ASP A 18 -1.26 -25.18 -20.09
C ASP A 18 -0.62 -24.82 -18.74
N ALA A 19 -1.40 -24.18 -17.86
CA ALA A 19 -0.96 -23.83 -16.50
C ALA A 19 -1.20 -24.95 -15.47
N LYS A 20 -1.91 -26.02 -15.86
CA LYS A 20 -2.30 -27.08 -14.92
C LYS A 20 -1.08 -27.77 -14.34
N ASN A 21 -1.05 -27.87 -13.01
CA ASN A 21 0.06 -28.46 -12.25
C ASN A 21 1.42 -27.75 -12.42
N LYS A 22 1.43 -26.49 -12.89
CA LYS A 22 2.63 -25.68 -13.10
C LYS A 22 2.67 -24.47 -12.17
N ILE A 23 3.83 -23.83 -12.07
CA ILE A 23 3.97 -22.51 -11.44
C ILE A 23 3.89 -21.47 -12.55
N VAL A 24 3.14 -20.40 -12.33
CA VAL A 24 3.02 -19.31 -13.31
C VAL A 24 3.92 -18.14 -12.94
N LEU A 25 4.54 -17.52 -13.94
CA LEU A 25 5.24 -16.25 -13.86
C LEU A 25 4.40 -15.19 -14.57
N PHE A 26 4.12 -14.06 -13.92
CA PHE A 26 3.41 -12.93 -14.53
C PHE A 26 4.06 -11.60 -14.13
N THR A 27 3.85 -10.55 -14.92
CA THR A 27 4.40 -9.21 -14.68
C THR A 27 3.40 -8.35 -13.93
N ARG A 28 3.91 -7.60 -12.94
CA ARG A 28 3.15 -6.55 -12.26
C ARG A 28 2.75 -5.43 -13.22
N GLY A 29 1.48 -5.01 -13.18
CA GLY A 29 1.05 -3.77 -13.85
C GLY A 29 1.63 -2.52 -13.18
N PHE A 30 1.98 -1.51 -13.97
CA PHE A 30 2.64 -0.29 -13.48
C PHE A 30 1.80 0.45 -12.41
N ASP A 31 0.48 0.43 -12.59
CA ASP A 31 -0.56 1.06 -11.78
C ASP A 31 -1.15 0.13 -10.69
N LYS A 32 -0.62 -1.08 -10.55
CA LYS A 32 -1.21 -2.09 -9.64
C LYS A 32 -0.46 -2.19 -8.32
N HIS A 33 -1.19 -2.00 -7.23
CA HIS A 33 -0.71 -2.19 -5.85
C HIS A 33 -1.16 -3.53 -5.23
N THR A 34 -2.11 -4.22 -5.87
CA THR A 34 -2.55 -5.58 -5.52
C THR A 34 -2.53 -6.48 -6.75
N PHE A 35 -2.31 -7.77 -6.53
CA PHE A 35 -2.19 -8.81 -7.56
C PHE A 35 -3.04 -10.04 -7.21
N PHE A 36 -4.01 -9.88 -6.31
CA PHE A 36 -4.97 -10.91 -5.92
C PHE A 36 -5.73 -11.48 -7.12
N THR A 37 -6.15 -10.61 -8.05
CA THR A 37 -6.90 -11.01 -9.25
C THR A 37 -6.13 -11.96 -10.16
N GLU A 38 -4.84 -11.70 -10.37
CA GLU A 38 -3.95 -12.50 -11.19
C GLU A 38 -3.67 -13.86 -10.55
N ILE A 39 -3.61 -13.91 -9.21
CA ILE A 39 -3.44 -15.17 -8.48
C ILE A 39 -4.71 -16.03 -8.55
N CYS A 40 -5.90 -15.44 -8.38
CA CYS A 40 -7.16 -16.15 -8.60
C CYS A 40 -7.28 -16.65 -10.04
N MET A 41 -6.79 -15.86 -11.02
CA MET A 41 -6.72 -16.30 -12.42
C MET A 41 -5.81 -17.52 -12.58
N ALA A 42 -4.63 -17.51 -11.98
CA ALA A 42 -3.70 -18.64 -12.00
C ALA A 42 -4.32 -19.90 -11.37
N SER A 43 -5.00 -19.73 -10.23
CA SER A 43 -5.71 -20.79 -9.54
C SER A 43 -6.82 -21.41 -10.41
N LYS A 44 -7.61 -20.56 -11.09
CA LYS A 44 -8.68 -20.97 -12.01
C LYS A 44 -8.15 -21.82 -13.16
N HIS A 45 -6.94 -21.53 -13.63
CA HIS A 45 -6.25 -22.29 -14.68
C HIS A 45 -5.47 -23.51 -14.16
N GLY A 46 -5.59 -23.85 -12.87
CA GLY A 46 -5.04 -25.06 -12.26
C GLY A 46 -3.55 -24.97 -11.91
N ALA A 47 -2.99 -23.76 -11.78
CA ALA A 47 -1.63 -23.57 -11.29
C ALA A 47 -1.46 -24.10 -9.87
N LEU A 48 -0.23 -24.48 -9.51
CA LEU A 48 0.16 -24.87 -8.14
C LEU A 48 0.80 -23.73 -7.35
N GLY A 49 1.06 -22.60 -8.01
CA GLY A 49 1.72 -21.45 -7.43
C GLY A 49 1.91 -20.34 -8.44
N ALA A 50 2.14 -19.13 -7.94
CA ALA A 50 2.29 -17.94 -8.76
C ALA A 50 3.52 -17.11 -8.34
N ILE A 51 4.20 -16.54 -9.33
CA ILE A 51 5.34 -15.65 -9.15
C ILE A 51 5.05 -14.37 -9.90
N MET A 52 4.99 -13.25 -9.18
CA MET A 52 4.86 -11.93 -9.77
C MET A 52 6.27 -11.32 -9.94
N ALA A 53 6.68 -11.07 -11.18
CA ALA A 53 7.85 -10.26 -11.47
C ALA A 53 7.48 -8.78 -11.44
N ASN A 54 8.20 -8.00 -10.63
CA ASN A 54 8.05 -6.55 -10.60
C ASN A 54 8.57 -5.94 -11.92
N TYR A 55 8.22 -4.68 -12.19
CA TYR A 55 8.80 -3.92 -13.30
C TYR A 55 10.07 -3.15 -12.89
N GLN A 56 10.27 -2.94 -11.59
CA GLN A 56 11.49 -2.34 -11.02
C GLN A 56 12.53 -3.40 -10.65
N SER A 57 13.80 -3.00 -10.53
CA SER A 57 14.92 -3.89 -10.20
C SER A 57 14.86 -4.51 -8.79
N TRP A 58 13.94 -4.08 -7.94
CA TRP A 58 13.70 -4.67 -6.62
C TRP A 58 12.39 -5.47 -6.58
N ALA A 59 12.29 -6.43 -5.66
CA ALA A 59 11.05 -7.13 -5.40
C ALA A 59 10.01 -6.17 -4.79
N PHE A 60 8.80 -6.17 -5.31
CA PHE A 60 7.72 -5.34 -4.75
C PHE A 60 7.17 -5.98 -3.47
N HIS A 61 7.09 -5.19 -2.40
CA HIS A 61 6.29 -5.54 -1.23
C HIS A 61 4.86 -5.09 -1.50
N GLY A 62 3.95 -6.05 -1.66
CA GLY A 62 2.56 -5.77 -1.96
C GLY A 62 1.66 -6.73 -1.21
N THR A 63 0.37 -6.44 -1.22
CA THR A 63 -0.62 -7.19 -0.47
C THR A 63 -1.51 -8.06 -1.37
N LEU A 64 -1.97 -9.18 -0.82
CA LEU A 64 -3.01 -10.04 -1.41
C LEU A 64 -4.43 -9.49 -1.15
N GLU A 65 -4.53 -8.30 -0.57
CA GLU A 65 -5.81 -7.76 -0.14
C GLU A 65 -6.68 -7.29 -1.32
N PRO A 66 -7.98 -7.63 -1.30
CA PRO A 66 -8.96 -7.27 -2.30
C PRO A 66 -9.75 -6.05 -1.84
N HIS A 67 -9.15 -4.85 -1.90
CA HIS A 67 -9.82 -3.55 -1.77
C HIS A 67 -10.85 -3.34 -0.62
N SER A 68 -10.92 -4.22 0.38
CA SER A 68 -11.83 -4.11 1.52
C SER A 68 -11.19 -3.34 2.65
N PHE A 69 -11.95 -2.43 3.26
CA PHE A 69 -11.58 -1.73 4.49
C PHE A 69 -12.05 -2.46 5.76
N GLU A 70 -12.92 -3.47 5.62
CA GLU A 70 -13.34 -4.29 6.75
C GLU A 70 -12.21 -5.29 7.11
N PRO A 71 -11.67 -5.26 8.33
CA PRO A 71 -10.57 -6.13 8.74
C PRO A 71 -10.85 -7.63 8.55
N GLU A 72 -12.11 -8.04 8.70
CA GLU A 72 -12.56 -9.42 8.58
C GLU A 72 -12.56 -9.95 7.13
N ASP A 73 -12.83 -9.07 6.15
CA ASP A 73 -12.92 -9.43 4.71
C ASP A 73 -11.64 -9.08 3.94
N ARG A 74 -10.57 -8.78 4.67
CA ARG A 74 -9.34 -8.23 4.14
C ARG A 74 -8.49 -9.25 3.38
N LEU A 75 -8.54 -10.51 3.78
CA LEU A 75 -7.87 -11.60 3.08
C LEU A 75 -8.94 -12.50 2.47
N LEU A 76 -9.48 -12.13 1.30
CA LEU A 76 -10.39 -13.04 0.61
C LEU A 76 -9.65 -14.33 0.23
N PRO A 77 -10.35 -15.47 0.21
CA PRO A 77 -9.77 -16.72 -0.23
C PRO A 77 -9.34 -16.61 -1.70
N ILE A 78 -8.17 -17.16 -2.01
CA ILE A 78 -7.78 -17.41 -3.40
C ILE A 78 -8.66 -18.55 -3.91
N GLU A 79 -9.52 -18.26 -4.87
CA GLU A 79 -10.44 -19.21 -5.49
C GLU A 79 -10.01 -19.60 -6.91
N PRO A 80 -10.38 -20.80 -7.39
CA PRO A 80 -11.10 -21.86 -6.67
C PRO A 80 -10.23 -22.68 -5.71
N ASN A 81 -8.89 -22.65 -5.86
CA ASN A 81 -7.95 -23.37 -5.01
C ASN A 81 -6.89 -22.43 -4.43
N PRO A 82 -6.64 -22.42 -3.12
CA PRO A 82 -5.53 -21.66 -2.55
C PRO A 82 -4.18 -22.11 -3.12
N ILE A 83 -3.40 -21.15 -3.62
CA ILE A 83 -2.05 -21.39 -4.15
C ILE A 83 -1.03 -20.43 -3.49
N PRO A 84 0.21 -20.88 -3.23
CA PRO A 84 1.27 -19.99 -2.79
C PRO A 84 1.62 -18.97 -3.88
N ALA A 85 1.82 -17.72 -3.47
CA ALA A 85 2.27 -16.65 -4.36
C ALA A 85 3.46 -15.89 -3.75
N MET A 86 4.40 -15.47 -4.60
CA MET A 86 5.53 -14.64 -4.19
C MET A 86 5.86 -13.57 -5.23
N ASN A 87 6.61 -12.55 -4.81
CA ASN A 87 7.07 -11.47 -5.67
C ASN A 87 8.59 -11.59 -5.86
N ILE A 88 9.07 -11.25 -7.05
CA ILE A 88 10.50 -11.16 -7.39
C ILE A 88 10.82 -9.85 -8.09
N SER A 89 12.09 -9.50 -8.19
CA SER A 89 12.56 -8.34 -8.96
C SER A 89 12.29 -8.48 -10.45
N SER A 90 12.40 -7.38 -11.19
CA SER A 90 12.41 -7.44 -12.65
C SER A 90 13.63 -8.21 -13.17
N GLU A 91 14.78 -8.15 -12.51
CA GLU A 91 16.01 -8.84 -12.89
C GLU A 91 15.83 -10.36 -12.84
N ASP A 92 15.32 -10.88 -11.73
CA ASP A 92 15.00 -12.31 -11.57
C ASP A 92 13.90 -12.75 -12.55
N GLY A 93 12.90 -11.89 -12.76
CA GLY A 93 11.84 -12.13 -13.73
C GLY A 93 12.37 -12.26 -15.16
N HIS A 94 13.28 -11.36 -15.58
CA HIS A 94 13.92 -11.42 -16.88
C HIS A 94 14.82 -12.65 -17.02
N TYR A 95 15.59 -13.00 -15.98
CA TYR A 95 16.39 -14.21 -15.96
C TYR A 95 15.55 -15.47 -16.21
N LEU A 96 14.42 -15.62 -15.53
CA LEU A 96 13.51 -16.76 -15.74
C LEU A 96 12.90 -16.76 -17.14
N ARG A 97 12.52 -15.59 -17.66
CA ARG A 97 11.97 -15.44 -19.01
C ARG A 97 12.96 -15.76 -20.11
N GLU A 98 14.21 -15.34 -19.96
CA GLU A 98 15.26 -15.62 -20.94
C GLU A 98 15.46 -17.13 -21.11
N ARG A 99 15.45 -17.88 -20.00
CA ARG A 99 15.55 -19.34 -20.01
C ARG A 99 14.35 -20.00 -20.67
N LEU A 100 13.14 -19.53 -20.38
CA LEU A 100 11.92 -20.00 -21.04
C LEU A 100 11.95 -19.69 -22.55
N PHE A 101 12.45 -18.52 -22.94
CA PHE A 101 12.61 -18.13 -24.34
C PHE A 101 13.61 -19.01 -25.10
N LYS A 102 14.65 -19.50 -24.41
CA LYS A 102 15.58 -20.53 -24.93
C LYS A 102 14.97 -21.94 -24.96
N CYS A 103 13.67 -22.08 -24.73
CA CYS A 103 12.94 -23.36 -24.66
C CYS A 103 13.45 -24.30 -23.57
N GLU A 104 14.09 -23.77 -22.52
CA GLU A 104 14.52 -24.59 -21.38
C GLU A 104 13.32 -25.02 -20.52
N LYS A 105 13.37 -26.24 -20.00
CA LYS A 105 12.44 -26.69 -18.96
C LYS A 105 12.86 -26.15 -17.60
N VAL A 106 12.39 -24.97 -17.25
CA VAL A 106 12.66 -24.35 -15.94
C VAL A 106 11.81 -25.02 -14.86
N LYS A 107 12.45 -25.58 -13.85
CA LYS A 107 11.80 -26.14 -12.66
C LYS A 107 11.99 -25.21 -11.46
N VAL A 108 10.90 -24.90 -10.79
CA VAL A 108 10.88 -24.06 -9.59
C VAL A 108 10.36 -24.85 -8.40
N HIS A 109 11.00 -24.66 -7.24
CA HIS A 109 10.49 -25.10 -5.95
C HIS A 109 10.06 -23.86 -5.17
N LEU A 110 8.74 -23.68 -5.01
CA LEU A 110 8.16 -22.55 -4.29
C LEU A 110 7.76 -23.00 -2.88
N ARG A 111 8.35 -22.40 -1.85
CA ARG A 111 7.99 -22.64 -0.45
C ARG A 111 7.60 -21.32 0.19
N LEU A 112 6.33 -21.19 0.55
CA LEU A 112 5.80 -20.03 1.28
C LEU A 112 5.53 -20.42 2.72
N GLN A 113 6.06 -19.65 3.66
CA GLN A 113 5.72 -19.73 5.08
C GLN A 113 5.19 -18.37 5.49
N ALA A 114 3.88 -18.29 5.69
CA ALA A 114 3.19 -17.08 6.09
C ALA A 114 2.43 -17.33 7.40
N ILE A 115 2.33 -16.30 8.23
CA ILE A 115 1.58 -16.32 9.49
C ILE A 115 0.54 -15.22 9.41
N THR A 116 -0.72 -15.58 9.66
CA THR A 116 -1.81 -14.63 9.82
C THR A 116 -2.22 -14.63 11.28
N GLU A 117 -2.04 -13.50 11.95
CA GLU A 117 -2.37 -13.37 13.36
C GLU A 117 -2.94 -11.98 13.66
N LYS A 118 -3.70 -11.90 14.75
CA LYS A 118 -4.19 -10.62 15.26
C LYS A 118 -3.06 -9.92 16.01
N ARG A 119 -2.77 -8.69 15.62
CA ARG A 119 -1.85 -7.80 16.32
C ARG A 119 -2.54 -6.52 16.73
N THR A 120 -1.97 -5.82 17.70
CA THR A 120 -2.48 -4.54 18.19
C THR A 120 -1.60 -3.41 17.69
N THR A 121 -2.23 -2.39 17.11
CA THR A 121 -1.62 -1.09 16.80
C THR A 121 -2.28 0.00 17.64
N LYS A 122 -1.77 1.23 17.58
CA LYS A 122 -2.34 2.40 18.27
C LYS A 122 -2.31 3.59 17.34
N ASN A 123 -3.33 4.44 17.46
CA ASN A 123 -3.26 5.79 16.92
C ASN A 123 -2.77 6.73 18.03
N VAL A 124 -1.85 7.62 17.69
CA VAL A 124 -1.35 8.67 18.59
C VAL A 124 -2.01 9.98 18.22
N ARG A 125 -2.50 10.71 19.23
CA ARG A 125 -3.21 11.98 19.06
C ARG A 125 -2.74 12.98 20.09
N CYS A 126 -2.52 14.21 19.65
CA CYS A 126 -2.26 15.35 20.51
C CYS A 126 -3.14 16.52 20.07
N LEU A 127 -3.82 17.16 21.02
CA LEU A 127 -4.68 18.31 20.76
C LEU A 127 -4.04 19.57 21.33
N LEU A 128 -3.90 20.59 20.49
CA LEU A 128 -3.61 21.96 20.89
C LEU A 128 -4.94 22.75 20.86
N PRO A 129 -5.54 23.08 22.02
CA PRO A 129 -6.85 23.71 22.08
C PRO A 129 -6.88 25.07 21.36
N GLY A 130 -7.94 25.29 20.58
CA GLY A 130 -8.21 26.58 19.96
C GLY A 130 -8.63 27.64 20.98
N THR A 131 -8.51 28.90 20.57
CA THR A 131 -8.90 30.07 21.39
C THR A 131 -10.35 30.47 21.16
N SER A 132 -10.70 30.88 19.93
CA SER A 132 -12.02 31.45 19.60
C SER A 132 -12.99 30.44 18.99
N LEU A 133 -12.49 29.35 18.41
CA LEU A 133 -13.26 28.28 17.77
C LEU A 133 -12.77 26.89 18.26
N PRO A 134 -12.72 26.63 19.57
CA PRO A 134 -12.14 25.40 20.12
C PRO A 134 -12.84 24.11 19.69
N GLN A 135 -14.12 24.19 19.30
CA GLN A 135 -14.90 23.07 18.79
C GLN A 135 -14.50 22.65 17.37
N GLU A 136 -14.00 23.57 16.54
CA GLU A 136 -13.55 23.25 15.18
C GLU A 136 -12.11 22.71 15.20
N ARG A 137 -11.84 21.68 14.40
CA ARG A 137 -10.55 21.00 14.33
C ARG A 137 -9.91 21.06 12.95
N VAL A 138 -8.61 21.35 12.93
CA VAL A 138 -7.72 21.09 11.79
C VAL A 138 -6.81 19.94 12.18
N ILE A 139 -6.84 18.86 11.41
CA ILE A 139 -5.98 17.70 11.66
C ILE A 139 -4.75 17.78 10.78
N LEU A 140 -3.58 17.61 11.39
CA LEU A 140 -2.31 17.36 10.70
C LEU A 140 -1.96 15.89 10.91
N GLY A 141 -1.87 15.12 9.82
CA GLY A 141 -1.76 13.66 9.85
C GLY A 141 -0.47 13.14 9.25
N GLY A 142 0.19 12.18 9.90
CA GLY A 142 1.33 11.44 9.33
C GLY A 142 1.48 10.08 10.00
N HIS A 143 1.45 9.00 9.22
CA HIS A 143 1.49 7.63 9.76
C HIS A 143 2.88 7.25 10.30
N HIS A 144 2.91 6.34 11.26
CA HIS A 144 4.17 5.92 11.92
C HIS A 144 4.53 4.46 11.68
N ASP A 145 3.68 3.70 11.00
CA ASP A 145 4.02 2.34 10.58
C ASP A 145 4.81 2.34 9.27
N THR A 146 5.34 1.16 8.91
CA THR A 146 6.22 1.00 7.76
C THR A 146 6.04 -0.40 7.16
N GLN A 147 6.29 -0.58 5.86
CA GLN A 147 6.32 -1.90 5.20
C GLN A 147 7.65 -2.66 5.32
N ASN A 148 8.24 -2.71 6.52
CA ASN A 148 9.52 -3.38 6.76
C ASN A 148 10.63 -2.85 5.81
N THR A 149 10.65 -1.53 5.62
CA THR A 149 11.66 -0.79 4.86
C THR A 149 12.38 0.18 5.81
N PRO A 150 13.48 0.82 5.40
CA PRO A 150 14.06 1.93 6.17
C PRO A 150 13.11 3.12 6.35
N ALA A 151 12.04 3.22 5.53
CA ALA A 151 10.92 4.13 5.72
C ALA A 151 11.27 5.62 5.87
N ALA A 152 12.41 6.04 5.31
CA ALA A 152 12.91 7.41 5.44
C ALA A 152 11.92 8.43 4.87
N ASP A 153 11.34 8.12 3.69
CA ASP A 153 10.36 8.98 3.04
C ASP A 153 8.92 8.60 3.38
N ASP A 154 8.59 7.30 3.32
CA ASP A 154 7.28 6.72 3.65
C ASP A 154 7.38 5.92 4.97
N ASN A 155 7.06 6.51 6.14
CA ASN A 155 6.66 7.92 6.32
C ASN A 155 7.40 8.65 7.46
N THR A 156 8.67 8.32 7.67
CA THR A 156 9.50 9.05 8.66
C THR A 156 9.63 10.53 8.29
N SER A 157 9.62 10.89 7.00
CA SER A 157 9.65 12.27 6.54
C SER A 157 8.43 13.06 7.03
N GLY A 158 7.24 12.52 6.84
CA GLY A 158 5.99 13.16 7.27
C GLY A 158 5.87 13.22 8.78
N LEU A 159 6.29 12.16 9.48
CA LEU A 159 6.33 12.16 10.94
C LEU A 159 7.30 13.22 11.50
N SER A 160 8.45 13.42 10.84
CA SER A 160 9.43 14.46 11.22
C SER A 160 8.83 15.86 11.07
N VAL A 161 8.15 16.14 9.96
CA VAL A 161 7.43 17.39 9.75
C VAL A 161 6.31 17.57 10.76
N LEU A 162 5.54 16.52 11.06
CA LEU A 162 4.44 16.56 12.02
C LEU A 162 4.93 16.93 13.43
N LEU A 163 6.03 16.33 13.89
CA LEU A 163 6.65 16.63 15.19
C LEU A 163 7.18 18.07 15.25
N GLU A 164 7.78 18.55 14.17
CA GLU A 164 8.28 19.93 14.10
C GLU A 164 7.14 20.95 14.07
N LEU A 165 6.05 20.67 13.33
CA LEU A 165 4.84 21.48 13.37
C LEU A 165 4.24 21.52 14.78
N ALA A 166 4.21 20.39 15.49
CA ALA A 166 3.75 20.35 16.88
C ALA A 166 4.61 21.23 17.79
N ARG A 167 5.94 21.16 17.66
CA ARG A 167 6.88 22.00 18.40
C ARG A 167 6.65 23.48 18.11
N VAL A 168 6.59 23.88 16.84
CA VAL A 168 6.42 25.28 16.42
C VAL A 168 5.06 25.82 16.86
N LEU A 169 3.97 25.13 16.51
CA LEU A 169 2.61 25.61 16.78
C LEU A 169 2.27 25.64 18.27
N SER A 170 2.92 24.83 19.12
CA SER A 170 2.74 24.91 20.58
C SER A 170 3.07 26.29 21.18
N ALA A 171 3.87 27.10 20.49
CA ALA A 171 4.22 28.46 20.91
C ALA A 171 3.24 29.54 20.43
N TYR A 172 2.24 29.18 19.61
CA TYR A 172 1.32 30.15 19.01
C TYR A 172 -0.15 29.81 19.33
N PRO A 173 -0.96 30.80 19.71
CA PRO A 173 -2.39 30.60 19.87
C PRO A 173 -3.07 30.43 18.50
N CYS A 174 -3.73 29.30 18.29
CA CYS A 174 -4.56 29.07 17.11
C CYS A 174 -6.03 29.42 17.41
N LYS A 175 -6.77 29.89 16.39
CA LYS A 175 -8.22 30.13 16.53
C LYS A 175 -8.98 28.82 16.74
N ARG A 176 -8.61 27.80 15.97
CA ARG A 176 -9.18 26.44 15.99
C ARG A 176 -8.28 25.49 16.76
N THR A 177 -8.85 24.38 17.21
CA THR A 177 -8.06 23.29 17.78
C THR A 177 -7.23 22.63 16.68
N ILE A 178 -5.93 22.46 16.92
CA ILE A 178 -5.04 21.69 16.04
C ILE A 178 -4.90 20.30 16.62
N GLU A 179 -5.19 19.29 15.83
CA GLU A 179 -5.02 17.89 16.19
C GLU A 179 -3.85 17.31 15.41
N PHE A 180 -2.77 16.95 16.11
CA PHE A 180 -1.67 16.18 15.54
C PHE A 180 -2.02 14.71 15.65
N TYR A 181 -2.11 14.04 14.50
CA TYR A 181 -2.60 12.68 14.39
C TYR A 181 -1.56 11.79 13.72
N SER A 182 -1.18 10.71 14.40
CA SER A 182 -0.31 9.70 13.82
C SER A 182 -1.00 8.33 13.88
N PRO A 183 -1.67 7.91 12.80
CA PRO A 183 -2.27 6.58 12.71
C PRO A 183 -1.19 5.51 12.63
N GLY A 184 -1.51 4.34 13.18
CA GLY A 184 -0.79 3.12 12.84
C GLY A 184 -1.57 2.29 11.83
N CYS A 185 -0.90 1.35 11.18
CA CYS A 185 -1.47 0.49 10.13
C CYS A 185 -2.04 1.28 8.94
N GLU A 186 -1.36 2.34 8.51
CA GLU A 186 -1.62 3.02 7.23
C GLU A 186 -1.27 2.12 6.05
N GLU A 187 -0.08 1.54 6.09
CA GLU A 187 0.46 0.66 5.04
C GLU A 187 -0.38 -0.61 4.81
N ILE A 188 -1.27 -0.82 5.77
CA ILE A 188 -2.18 -1.91 5.97
C ILE A 188 -3.60 -1.38 5.66
N ARG A 189 -3.74 -0.55 4.60
CA ARG A 189 -4.96 0.11 4.10
C ARG A 189 -5.62 1.09 5.07
N SER A 190 -4.83 1.93 5.74
CA SER A 190 -5.35 3.04 6.54
C SER A 190 -6.28 2.59 7.69
N LEU A 191 -6.05 1.41 8.26
CA LEU A 191 -6.90 0.83 9.33
C LEU A 191 -6.98 1.73 10.57
N GLY A 192 -5.86 2.37 10.95
CA GLY A 192 -5.86 3.33 12.05
C GLY A 192 -6.84 4.48 11.80
N SER A 193 -6.79 5.06 10.60
CA SER A 193 -7.69 6.15 10.17
C SER A 193 -9.15 5.69 10.02
N TRP A 194 -9.39 4.47 9.54
CA TRP A 194 -10.73 3.88 9.50
C TRP A 194 -11.35 3.77 10.90
N GLU A 195 -10.61 3.19 11.84
CA GLU A 195 -11.04 3.06 13.23
C GLU A 195 -11.22 4.42 13.91
N TYR A 196 -10.40 5.41 13.56
CA TYR A 196 -10.59 6.79 13.98
C TYR A 196 -11.95 7.33 13.52
N CYS A 197 -12.25 7.28 12.23
CA CYS A 197 -13.51 7.78 11.67
C CYS A 197 -14.73 7.07 12.27
N LYS A 198 -14.62 5.75 12.49
CA LYS A 198 -15.69 4.95 13.11
C LYS A 198 -15.97 5.38 14.56
N ARG A 199 -14.93 5.61 15.36
CA ARG A 199 -15.06 6.04 16.77
C ARG A 199 -15.47 7.51 16.89
N HIS A 200 -15.08 8.33 15.93
CA HIS A 200 -15.31 9.77 15.91
C HIS A 200 -16.46 10.20 15.01
N LYS A 201 -17.38 9.28 14.68
CA LYS A 201 -18.44 9.51 13.68
C LYS A 201 -19.29 10.75 13.98
N SER A 202 -19.58 11.02 15.26
CA SER A 202 -20.38 12.16 15.70
C SER A 202 -19.65 13.50 15.67
N ASP A 203 -18.32 13.50 15.71
CA ASP A 203 -17.47 14.70 15.75
C ASP A 203 -16.70 14.93 14.44
N LEU A 204 -16.93 14.11 13.41
CA LEU A 204 -16.36 14.32 12.08
C LEU A 204 -16.80 15.66 11.47
N GLN A 205 -18.04 16.07 11.73
CA GLN A 205 -18.60 17.34 11.26
C GLN A 205 -17.87 18.58 11.79
N ASP A 206 -17.13 18.43 12.89
CA ASP A 206 -16.37 19.51 13.52
C ASP A 206 -14.93 19.61 12.95
N ILE A 207 -14.53 18.66 12.10
CA ILE A 207 -13.24 18.69 11.40
C ILE A 207 -13.40 19.53 10.14
N VAL A 208 -12.75 20.70 10.12
CA VAL A 208 -12.84 21.63 8.98
C VAL A 208 -11.77 21.36 7.91
N ALA A 209 -10.69 20.65 8.26
CA ALA A 209 -9.64 20.25 7.34
C ALA A 209 -8.82 19.07 7.89
N PHE A 210 -8.34 18.21 6.99
CA PHE A 210 -7.33 17.19 7.24
C PHE A 210 -6.18 17.39 6.24
N LEU A 211 -4.96 17.56 6.75
CA LEU A 211 -3.75 17.68 5.94
C LEU A 211 -2.92 16.40 6.14
N SER A 212 -2.83 15.59 5.09
CA SER A 212 -1.96 14.40 5.07
C SER A 212 -0.53 14.80 4.75
N ILE A 213 0.41 14.36 5.57
CA ILE A 213 1.84 14.58 5.41
C ILE A 213 2.48 13.21 5.22
N ASP A 214 2.63 12.81 3.97
CA ASP A 214 3.08 11.47 3.58
C ASP A 214 3.99 11.53 2.35
N GLY A 215 5.19 10.94 2.44
CA GLY A 215 6.18 10.96 1.36
C GLY A 215 6.66 12.38 0.99
N VAL A 216 7.10 13.17 1.97
CA VAL A 216 7.44 14.60 1.80
C VAL A 216 8.94 14.90 1.80
N GLY A 217 9.79 13.88 1.89
CA GLY A 217 11.25 13.98 1.91
C GLY A 217 11.93 13.59 0.58
N GLY A 218 11.23 12.93 -0.34
CA GLY A 218 11.76 12.45 -1.62
C GLY A 218 12.04 13.51 -2.69
N GLY A 219 11.60 14.76 -2.46
CA GLY A 219 11.65 15.86 -3.43
C GLY A 219 10.52 15.83 -4.47
N GLY A 220 10.43 16.86 -5.31
CA GLY A 220 9.37 17.02 -6.32
C GLY A 220 8.32 18.07 -5.96
N ASP A 221 7.23 18.15 -6.74
CA ASP A 221 6.16 19.13 -6.55
C ASP A 221 5.29 18.77 -5.34
N LEU A 222 5.08 19.72 -4.43
CA LEU A 222 4.08 19.57 -3.37
C LEU A 222 2.71 19.41 -4.03
N SER A 223 2.06 18.28 -3.83
CA SER A 223 0.77 17.99 -4.44
C SER A 223 -0.33 18.01 -3.37
N ILE A 224 -1.37 18.79 -3.60
CA ILE A 224 -2.54 18.89 -2.72
C ILE A 224 -3.65 18.04 -3.32
N ILE A 225 -4.25 17.19 -2.48
CA ILE A 225 -5.47 16.44 -2.80
C ILE A 225 -6.65 17.12 -2.13
N THR A 226 -7.55 17.72 -2.90
CA THR A 226 -8.79 18.32 -2.37
C THR A 226 -10.03 17.51 -2.74
N GLU A 227 -10.04 16.89 -3.92
CA GLU A 227 -11.22 16.21 -4.48
C GLU A 227 -11.10 14.67 -4.49
N GLY A 228 -10.03 14.11 -3.91
CA GLY A 228 -9.83 12.66 -3.81
C GLY A 228 -9.25 11.98 -5.06
N TRP A 229 -8.76 12.75 -6.03
CA TRP A 229 -8.00 12.25 -7.18
C TRP A 229 -6.50 12.51 -6.98
N TRP A 230 -5.64 11.55 -7.35
CA TRP A 230 -4.19 11.73 -7.26
C TRP A 230 -3.52 11.90 -8.64
N PRO A 231 -2.75 12.99 -8.88
CA PRO A 231 -2.77 14.29 -8.19
C PRO A 231 -3.88 15.22 -8.69
N ASP A 232 -4.57 15.89 -7.77
CA ASP A 232 -5.62 16.89 -8.05
C ASP A 232 -5.02 18.26 -8.40
N LYS A 233 -4.13 18.79 -7.54
CA LYS A 233 -3.42 20.05 -7.78
C LYS A 233 -1.93 19.94 -7.46
N LYS A 234 -1.09 20.23 -8.45
CA LYS A 234 0.35 20.44 -8.22
C LYS A 234 0.61 21.87 -7.78
N LEU A 235 1.23 22.04 -6.62
CA LEU A 235 1.88 23.29 -6.26
C LEU A 235 3.32 23.22 -6.75
N ILE A 236 3.57 23.92 -7.85
CA ILE A 236 4.93 24.18 -8.30
C ILE A 236 5.51 25.18 -7.30
N ALA A 237 6.43 24.71 -6.46
CA ALA A 237 7.22 25.61 -5.62
C ALA A 237 8.00 26.55 -6.56
N PRO A 238 8.00 27.86 -6.32
CA PRO A 238 8.77 28.77 -7.18
C PRO A 238 10.27 28.48 -7.05
N GLU A 239 11.05 28.73 -8.11
CA GLU A 239 12.48 28.37 -8.22
C GLU A 239 13.42 29.06 -7.21
N TRP A 240 12.89 29.83 -6.26
CA TRP A 240 13.66 30.66 -5.33
C TRP A 240 13.84 30.02 -3.96
#